data_AF-A0AAV4GC46-F1
#
_entry.id   AF-A0AAV4GC46-F1
#
_cell.length_a   1.000
_cell.length_b   1.000
_cell.length_c   1.000
_cell.angle_alpha   90.00
_cell.angle_beta   90.00
_cell.angle_gamma   90.00
#
_symmetry.space_group_name_H-M   'P 1'
#
loop_
_entity.id
_entity.type
_entity.pdbx_description
1 polymer ?
#
loop_
_entity_poly.entity_id
_entity_poly.type
_entity_poly.pdbx_seq_one_letter_code
_entity_poly.pdbx_strand_id
1 'polypeptide(L)'
;MLLLVSYQIQHKKKRGRPSLEEAAAAEIAAAEAPEVPRKQRRVEPPKEVHYDGSDHRFSFTTPGKCSFCKTGFCETECKKYDVRLCIKKKKNNCFDKYMYHYL
;
A
#
# COMPACT_ATOMS: atom_id res chain seq x y z
N MET A 1 -15.03 68.24 -26.95
CA MET A 1 -16.23 67.45 -27.33
C MET A 1 -15.77 66.48 -28.40
N LEU A 2 -15.84 65.14 -28.30
CA LEU A 2 -16.58 64.18 -27.50
C LEU A 2 -15.66 62.97 -27.17
N LEU A 3 -15.94 62.30 -26.04
CA LEU A 3 -15.31 61.06 -25.61
C LEU A 3 -15.70 59.89 -26.52
N LEU A 4 -14.75 59.03 -26.91
CA LEU A 4 -14.98 57.58 -27.07
C LEU A 4 -13.68 56.78 -26.76
N VAL A 5 -13.89 55.73 -25.98
CA VAL A 5 -12.94 54.79 -25.37
C VAL A 5 -12.45 53.78 -26.41
N SER A 6 -11.16 53.41 -26.39
CA SER A 6 -10.70 52.18 -27.06
C SER A 6 -9.82 51.34 -26.12
N TYR A 7 -10.43 50.23 -25.72
CA TYR A 7 -9.91 49.09 -24.99
C TYR A 7 -8.79 48.39 -25.79
N GLN A 8 -7.63 48.13 -25.18
CA GLN A 8 -6.55 47.34 -25.79
C GLN A 8 -6.38 46.01 -25.05
N ILE A 9 -6.62 44.93 -25.79
CA ILE A 9 -6.69 43.53 -25.35
C ILE A 9 -5.26 42.99 -25.17
N GLN A 10 -4.92 42.59 -23.95
CA GLN A 10 -3.70 41.84 -23.67
C GLN A 10 -3.83 40.42 -24.24
N HIS A 11 -3.27 40.20 -25.44
CA HIS A 11 -3.17 38.89 -26.06
C HIS A 11 -2.26 37.96 -25.23
N LYS A 12 -2.87 37.13 -24.38
CA LYS A 12 -2.19 36.00 -23.74
C LYS A 12 -1.64 35.07 -24.83
N LYS A 13 -0.32 34.88 -24.86
CA LYS A 13 0.35 33.95 -25.78
C LYS A 13 -0.22 32.54 -25.57
N LYS A 14 -0.78 31.97 -26.64
CA LYS A 14 -1.20 30.56 -26.69
C LYS A 14 0.05 29.68 -26.57
N ARG A 15 -0.03 28.57 -25.82
CA ARG A 15 1.05 27.58 -25.71
C ARG A 15 1.27 26.97 -27.10
N GLY A 16 2.22 27.53 -27.83
CA GLY A 16 2.72 27.04 -29.11
C GLY A 16 4.18 26.61 -28.95
N ARG A 17 4.59 25.67 -29.80
CA ARG A 17 5.92 25.07 -29.88
C ARG A 17 7.03 26.15 -29.76
N PRO A 18 8.09 25.94 -28.95
CA PRO A 18 9.17 26.92 -28.81
C PRO A 18 9.80 27.26 -30.16
N SER A 19 10.27 28.50 -30.31
CA SER A 19 11.03 28.89 -31.49
C SER A 19 12.33 28.06 -31.57
N LEU A 20 12.88 27.91 -32.78
CA LEU A 20 14.05 27.07 -33.02
C LEU A 20 15.29 27.53 -32.21
N GLU A 21 15.35 28.83 -31.91
CA GLU A 21 16.39 29.45 -31.08
C GLU A 21 16.19 29.17 -29.58
N GLU A 22 14.96 29.20 -29.08
CA GLU A 22 14.63 28.81 -27.70
C GLU A 22 14.86 27.31 -27.45
N ALA A 23 14.65 26.48 -28.48
CA ALA A 23 14.94 25.04 -28.43
C ALA A 23 16.45 24.75 -28.33
N ALA A 24 17.27 25.47 -29.12
CA ALA A 24 18.72 25.33 -29.07
C ALA A 24 19.30 25.78 -27.70
N ALA A 25 18.77 26.88 -27.14
CA ALA A 25 19.15 27.32 -25.80
C ALA A 25 18.76 26.31 -24.70
N ALA A 26 17.62 25.64 -24.84
CA ALA A 26 17.18 24.60 -23.92
C ALA A 26 18.04 23.32 -24.01
N GLU A 27 18.51 22.95 -25.21
CA GLU A 27 19.41 21.80 -25.38
C GLU A 27 20.78 22.02 -24.74
N ILE A 28 21.35 23.23 -24.87
CA ILE A 28 22.63 23.58 -24.24
C ILE A 28 22.50 23.56 -22.71
N ALA A 29 21.41 24.10 -22.16
CA ALA A 29 21.14 24.07 -20.73
C ALA A 29 20.89 22.65 -20.17
N ALA A 30 20.40 21.72 -20.98
CA ALA A 30 20.22 20.32 -20.58
C ALA A 30 21.54 19.55 -20.53
N ALA A 31 22.55 19.94 -21.32
CA ALA A 31 23.85 19.29 -21.36
C ALA A 31 24.74 19.60 -20.12
N GLU A 32 24.49 20.73 -19.45
CA GLU A 32 25.24 21.14 -18.25
C GLU A 32 24.57 20.74 -16.93
N ALA A 33 23.39 20.12 -16.97
CA ALA A 33 22.70 19.71 -15.77
C ALA A 33 23.38 18.46 -15.15
N PRO A 34 23.78 18.49 -13.87
CA PRO A 34 24.32 17.30 -13.21
C PRO A 34 23.27 16.20 -13.18
N GLU A 35 23.67 14.98 -13.58
CA GLU A 35 22.79 13.80 -13.56
C GLU A 35 22.34 13.53 -12.12
N VAL A 36 21.11 13.94 -11.79
CA VAL A 36 20.49 13.59 -10.53
C VAL A 36 20.31 12.06 -10.51
N PRO A 37 20.84 11.34 -9.49
CA PRO A 37 20.67 9.90 -9.41
C PRO A 37 19.18 9.59 -9.43
N ARG A 38 18.72 8.85 -10.46
CA ARG A 38 17.33 8.41 -10.53
C ARG A 38 17.06 7.58 -9.29
N LYS A 39 16.26 8.11 -8.36
CA LYS A 39 15.83 7.37 -7.17
C LYS A 39 15.27 6.03 -7.64
N GLN A 40 15.93 4.94 -7.27
CA GLN A 40 15.44 3.59 -7.55
C GLN A 40 14.03 3.49 -6.98
N ARG A 41 13.05 3.32 -7.87
CA ARG A 41 11.66 3.11 -7.48
C ARG A 41 11.63 1.80 -6.72
N ARG A 42 11.40 1.85 -5.40
CA ARG A 42 11.17 0.65 -4.60
C ARG A 42 9.97 -0.06 -5.23
N VAL A 43 10.19 -1.27 -5.72
CA VAL A 43 9.11 -2.14 -6.16
C VAL A 43 8.36 -2.52 -4.88
N GLU A 44 7.22 -1.88 -4.64
CA GLU A 44 6.31 -2.35 -3.60
C GLU A 44 5.88 -3.77 -4.00
N PRO A 45 5.97 -4.75 -3.09
CA PRO A 45 5.43 -6.07 -3.37
C PRO A 45 3.94 -5.93 -3.77
N PRO A 46 3.45 -6.75 -4.71
CA PRO A 46 2.06 -6.71 -5.14
C PRO A 46 1.12 -6.72 -3.93
N LYS A 47 0.22 -5.74 -3.85
CA LYS A 47 -0.73 -5.57 -2.72
C LYS A 47 -1.82 -6.64 -2.65
N GLU A 48 -1.80 -7.61 -3.57
CA GLU A 48 -2.78 -8.69 -3.62
C GLU A 48 -2.37 -9.81 -2.67
N VAL A 49 -2.30 -9.48 -1.38
CA VAL A 49 -2.61 -10.45 -0.35
C VAL A 49 -4.10 -10.27 -0.11
N HIS A 50 -4.93 -11.07 -0.78
CA HIS A 50 -6.34 -11.19 -0.41
C HIS A 50 -6.38 -11.80 1.00
N TYR A 51 -6.37 -10.94 2.02
CA TYR A 51 -6.75 -11.33 3.36
C TYR A 51 -8.27 -11.53 3.32
N ASP A 52 -8.73 -12.77 3.52
CA ASP A 52 -10.14 -13.18 3.48
C ASP A 52 -11.03 -12.57 4.59
N GLY A 53 -10.68 -11.37 5.11
CA GLY A 53 -11.45 -10.62 6.10
C GLY A 53 -11.70 -11.36 7.40
N SER A 54 -11.05 -12.50 7.58
CA SER A 54 -11.28 -13.41 8.67
C SER A 54 -10.23 -13.11 9.73
N ASP A 55 -10.50 -12.07 10.53
CA ASP A 55 -9.67 -11.58 11.65
C ASP A 55 -9.56 -12.62 12.78
N HIS A 56 -9.08 -13.81 12.44
CA HIS A 56 -8.74 -14.85 13.38
C HIS A 56 -7.36 -14.57 13.93
N ARG A 57 -7.35 -13.65 14.88
CA ARG A 57 -6.17 -13.39 15.68
C ARG A 57 -6.24 -14.23 16.94
N PHE A 58 -5.16 -14.93 17.24
CA PHE A 58 -5.01 -15.56 18.54
C PHE A 58 -4.73 -14.48 19.60
N SER A 59 -5.30 -14.65 20.78
CA SER A 59 -4.87 -13.97 22.00
C SER A 59 -4.39 -14.96 23.03
N PHE A 60 -3.44 -14.49 23.84
CA PHE A 60 -3.05 -15.22 25.03
C PHE A 60 -4.10 -14.99 26.12
N THR A 61 -4.50 -16.07 26.78
CA THR A 61 -5.56 -16.14 27.79
C THR A 61 -5.11 -17.09 28.90
N THR A 62 -5.95 -17.27 29.92
CA THR A 62 -5.71 -18.26 30.97
C THR A 62 -5.55 -19.68 30.40
N PRO A 63 -4.67 -20.52 30.98
CA PRO A 63 -4.55 -21.90 30.54
C PRO A 63 -5.90 -22.63 30.59
N GLY A 64 -6.25 -23.32 29.51
CA GLY A 64 -7.44 -24.18 29.49
C GLY A 64 -7.37 -25.24 28.41
N LYS A 65 -8.42 -26.04 28.32
CA LYS A 65 -8.44 -27.19 27.39
C LYS A 65 -8.62 -26.70 25.96
N CYS A 66 -7.81 -27.22 25.05
CA CYS A 66 -7.98 -27.01 23.62
C CYS A 66 -9.19 -27.80 23.12
N SER A 67 -10.05 -27.15 22.32
CA SER A 67 -11.28 -27.75 21.78
C SER A 67 -11.03 -28.98 20.89
N PHE A 68 -9.86 -29.04 20.24
CA PHE A 68 -9.49 -30.11 19.30
C PHE A 68 -8.55 -31.16 19.88
N CYS A 69 -7.96 -30.92 21.05
CA CYS A 69 -7.08 -31.89 21.69
C CYS A 69 -7.83 -32.64 22.80
N LYS A 70 -7.71 -33.96 22.83
CA LYS A 70 -8.26 -34.79 23.92
C LYS A 70 -7.61 -34.46 25.28
N THR A 71 -6.32 -34.14 25.28
CA THR A 71 -5.48 -33.99 26.49
C THR A 71 -4.65 -32.71 26.52
N GLY A 72 -4.81 -31.81 25.55
CA GLY A 72 -3.97 -30.62 25.41
C GLY A 72 -4.54 -29.42 26.15
N PHE A 73 -3.75 -28.83 27.05
CA PHE A 73 -3.98 -27.47 27.52
C PHE A 73 -3.31 -26.46 26.58
N CYS A 74 -3.91 -25.28 26.45
CA CYS A 74 -3.39 -24.15 25.71
C CYS A 74 -3.77 -22.83 26.40
N GLU A 75 -2.93 -21.83 26.20
CA GLU A 75 -3.12 -20.46 26.68
C GLU A 75 -3.55 -19.54 25.54
N THR A 76 -4.05 -20.10 24.44
CA THR A 76 -4.36 -19.38 23.22
C THR A 76 -5.82 -19.59 22.82
N GLU A 77 -6.52 -18.49 22.54
CA GLU A 77 -7.92 -18.47 22.10
C GLU A 77 -8.07 -17.65 20.81
N CYS A 78 -9.03 -17.99 19.97
CA CYS A 78 -9.41 -17.19 18.82
C CYS A 78 -10.52 -16.21 19.23
N LYS A 79 -10.24 -14.89 19.23
CA LYS A 79 -11.22 -13.88 19.68
C LYS A 79 -12.52 -13.85 18.87
N LYS A 80 -12.46 -14.18 17.58
CA LYS A 80 -13.64 -14.12 16.70
C LYS A 80 -14.66 -15.22 16.99
N TYR A 81 -14.22 -16.37 17.50
CA TYR A 81 -15.10 -17.52 17.77
C TYR A 81 -15.10 -17.99 19.22
N ASP A 82 -14.33 -17.32 20.08
CA ASP A 82 -14.15 -17.68 21.49
C ASP A 82 -13.78 -19.16 21.71
N VAL A 83 -12.92 -19.69 20.81
CA VAL A 83 -12.47 -21.09 20.85
C VAL A 83 -11.01 -21.15 21.29
N ARG A 84 -10.73 -22.04 22.26
CA ARG A 84 -9.37 -22.33 22.71
C ARG A 84 -8.70 -23.33 21.77
N LEU A 85 -7.58 -22.94 21.19
CA LEU A 85 -6.89 -23.69 20.15
C LEU A 85 -5.39 -23.70 20.43
N CYS A 86 -4.79 -24.89 20.37
CA CYS A 86 -3.37 -25.08 20.60
C CYS A 86 -2.51 -24.57 19.43
N ILE A 87 -1.45 -23.80 19.71
CA ILE A 87 -0.41 -23.44 18.73
C ILE A 87 0.87 -24.23 19.06
N LYS A 88 1.18 -25.27 18.28
CA LYS A 88 2.38 -26.09 18.46
C LYS A 88 3.24 -26.08 17.20
N LYS A 89 4.55 -25.85 17.37
CA LYS A 89 5.53 -25.73 16.26
C LYS A 89 5.76 -27.00 15.43
N LYS A 90 5.44 -28.20 15.94
CA LYS A 90 5.90 -29.47 15.31
C LYS A 90 4.85 -30.20 14.48
N LYS A 91 3.74 -30.64 15.08
CA LYS A 91 2.82 -31.59 14.41
C LYS A 91 1.34 -31.31 14.54
N ASN A 92 0.92 -30.57 15.58
CA ASN A 92 -0.49 -30.35 15.87
C ASN A 92 -0.71 -28.89 16.24
N ASN A 93 -0.76 -28.03 15.22
CA ASN A 93 -1.31 -26.69 15.38
C ASN A 93 -2.82 -26.78 15.15
N CYS A 94 -3.57 -26.77 16.25
CA CYS A 94 -5.02 -26.79 16.23
C CYS A 94 -5.59 -25.49 15.65
N PHE A 95 -4.88 -24.38 15.85
CA PHE A 95 -5.26 -23.07 15.34
C PHE A 95 -5.27 -23.08 13.81
N ASP A 96 -4.15 -23.46 13.19
CA ASP A 96 -4.05 -23.56 11.73
C ASP A 96 -5.09 -24.52 11.16
N LYS A 97 -5.24 -25.72 11.72
CA LYS A 97 -6.23 -26.69 11.24
C LYS A 97 -7.65 -26.13 11.26
N TYR A 98 -8.01 -25.40 12.31
CA TYR A 98 -9.34 -24.80 12.41
C TYR A 98 -9.51 -23.67 11.38
N MET A 99 -8.46 -22.87 11.13
CA MET A 99 -8.46 -21.82 10.11
C MET A 99 -8.58 -22.35 8.68
N TYR A 100 -7.89 -23.44 8.35
CA TYR A 100 -7.83 -23.98 6.98
C TYR A 100 -8.99 -24.92 6.61
N HIS A 101 -9.71 -25.49 7.58
CA HIS A 101 -10.74 -26.50 7.32
C HIS A 101 -12.18 -26.07 7.60
N TYR A 102 -12.39 -25.05 8.44
CA TYR A 102 -13.73 -24.64 8.88
C TYR A 102 -14.11 -23.22 8.40
N LEU A 103 -13.31 -22.66 7.49
CA LEU A 103 -13.51 -21.40 6.75
C LEU A 103 -13.12 -21.62 5.30
#